data_AF-A0A4Q0NZ06-F1
#
_entry.id   AF-A0A4Q0NZ06-F1
#
_cell.length_a   1.000
_cell.length_b   1.000
_cell.length_c   1.000
_cell.angle_alpha   90.00
_cell.angle_beta   90.00
_cell.angle_gamma   90.00
#
_symmetry.space_group_name_H-M   'P 1'
#
loop_
_entity.id
_entity.type
_entity.pdbx_description
1 polymer ?
#
loop_
_entity_poly.entity_id
_entity_poly.type
_entity_poly.pdbx_seq_one_letter_code
_entity_poly.pdbx_strand_id
1 'polypeptide(L)'
;MFITMAWTIFRKAILLLQYAHTFVHWKMLQFGFKIKSTKEVIGQIPRLVVGGVKSFVGKIPVGNPGGANVPPLKAFPIDSELQSIFAKAGINVH
;
A
#
# COMPACT_ATOMS: atom_id res chain seq x y z
N MET A 1 6.62 -11.04 -15.03
CA MET A 1 5.50 -10.28 -15.64
C MET A 1 4.22 -10.30 -14.80
N PHE A 2 3.64 -11.46 -14.46
CA PHE A 2 2.41 -11.52 -13.64
C PHE A 2 2.61 -11.06 -12.18
N ILE A 3 3.72 -11.47 -11.56
CA ILE A 3 4.03 -11.10 -10.16
C ILE A 3 4.22 -9.58 -10.02
N THR A 4 4.95 -8.98 -10.96
CA THR A 4 5.20 -7.54 -11.00
C THR A 4 3.91 -6.76 -11.22
N MET A 5 3.02 -7.24 -12.10
CA MET A 5 1.73 -6.60 -12.36
C MET A 5 0.79 -6.67 -11.15
N ALA A 6 0.71 -7.82 -10.48
CA ALA A 6 -0.04 -7.97 -9.23
C ALA A 6 0.48 -7.01 -8.14
N TRP A 7 1.81 -6.87 -8.02
CA TRP A 7 2.42 -5.95 -7.07
C TRP A 7 2.11 -4.49 -7.40
N THR A 8 2.13 -4.10 -8.67
CA THR A 8 1.73 -2.77 -9.11
C THR A 8 0.26 -2.48 -8.77
N ILE A 9 -0.63 -3.45 -8.93
CA ILE A 9 -2.05 -3.30 -8.57
C ILE A 9 -2.21 -3.09 -7.06
N PHE A 10 -1.52 -3.87 -6.22
CA PHE A 10 -1.57 -3.66 -4.77
C PHE A 10 -1.02 -2.29 -4.35
N ARG A 11 0.06 -1.83 -4.99
CA ARG A 11 0.63 -0.50 -4.76
C ARG A 11 -0.30 0.63 -5.19
N LYS A 12 -1.03 0.49 -6.29
CA LYS A 12 -2.05 1.47 -6.68
C LYS A 12 -3.24 1.43 -5.71
N ALA A 13 -3.69 0.24 -5.31
CA ALA A 13 -4.82 0.06 -4.40
C ALA A 13 -4.57 0.66 -3.01
N ILE A 14 -3.36 0.56 -2.46
CA ILE A 14 -3.04 1.14 -1.15
C ILE A 14 -3.11 2.68 -1.15
N LEU A 15 -2.84 3.30 -2.31
CA LEU A 15 -2.91 4.74 -2.51
C LEU A 15 -4.34 5.23 -2.75
N LEU A 16 -5.15 4.44 -3.45
CA LEU A 16 -6.54 4.78 -3.78
C LEU A 16 -7.51 4.52 -2.60
N LEU A 17 -7.28 3.45 -1.85
CA LEU A 17 -8.24 2.93 -0.87
C LEU A 17 -7.75 3.15 0.55
N GLN A 18 -7.73 4.41 0.96
CA GLN A 18 -7.35 4.85 2.30
C GLN A 18 -8.10 4.09 3.41
N TYR A 19 -9.37 3.76 3.16
CA TYR A 19 -10.25 3.03 4.07
C TYR A 19 -10.12 1.50 3.97
N ALA A 20 -9.51 0.97 2.90
CA ALA A 20 -9.25 -0.46 2.73
C ALA A 20 -7.79 -0.82 2.97
N HIS A 21 -7.00 0.07 3.58
CA HIS A 21 -5.56 -0.07 3.79
C HIS A 21 -5.18 -1.41 4.47
N THR A 22 -5.89 -1.78 5.54
CA THR A 22 -5.71 -3.07 6.23
C THR A 22 -6.04 -4.27 5.33
N PHE A 23 -7.09 -4.15 4.51
CA PHE A 23 -7.48 -5.19 3.55
C PHE A 23 -6.44 -5.36 2.43
N VAL A 24 -5.86 -4.27 1.93
CA VAL A 24 -4.77 -4.33 0.95
C VAL A 24 -3.53 -4.99 1.55
N HIS A 25 -3.13 -4.62 2.77
CA HIS A 25 -2.03 -5.31 3.46
C HIS A 25 -2.31 -6.80 3.70
N TRP A 26 -3.55 -7.16 4.01
CA TRP A 26 -3.96 -8.56 4.12
C TRP A 26 -3.78 -9.31 2.80
N LYS A 27 -4.19 -8.71 1.67
CA LYS A 27 -3.96 -9.29 0.34
C LYS A 27 -2.47 -9.36 -0.02
N MET A 28 -1.67 -8.35 0.34
CA MET A 28 -0.22 -8.37 0.15
C MET A 28 0.45 -9.47 0.97
N LEU A 29 -0.01 -9.72 2.20
CA LEU A 29 0.45 -10.83 3.03
C LEU A 29 0.13 -12.19 2.38
N GLN A 30 -1.13 -12.40 1.97
CA GLN A 30 -1.54 -13.60 1.24
C GLN A 30 -0.70 -13.83 -0.02
N PHE A 31 -0.41 -12.75 -0.76
CA PHE A 31 0.44 -12.82 -1.94
C PHE A 31 1.89 -13.14 -1.59
N GLY A 32 2.43 -12.57 -0.52
CA GLY A 32 3.76 -12.89 0.00
C GLY A 32 3.95 -14.38 0.25
N PHE A 33 2.95 -15.04 0.86
CA PHE A 33 2.93 -16.50 1.02
C PHE A 33 2.88 -17.23 -0.33
N LYS A 34 2.03 -16.77 -1.26
CA LYS A 34 1.90 -17.37 -2.60
C LYS A 34 3.21 -17.31 -3.41
N ILE A 35 3.97 -16.23 -3.30
CA ILE A 35 5.27 -16.07 -3.96
C ILE A 35 6.45 -16.58 -3.12
N LYS A 36 6.19 -17.18 -1.95
CA LYS A 36 7.20 -17.68 -1.01
C LYS A 36 8.24 -16.63 -0.59
N SER A 37 7.84 -15.36 -0.51
CA SER A 37 8.71 -14.26 -0.09
C SER A 37 8.59 -14.03 1.41
N THR A 38 9.50 -14.63 2.18
CA THR A 38 9.57 -14.46 3.63
C THR A 38 9.78 -13.00 4.03
N LYS A 39 10.54 -12.24 3.23
CA LYS A 39 10.75 -10.80 3.43
C LYS A 39 9.45 -10.01 3.37
N GLU A 40 8.59 -10.28 2.39
CA GLU A 40 7.30 -9.60 2.27
C GLU A 40 6.34 -10.06 3.36
N VAL A 41 6.30 -11.35 3.69
CA VAL A 41 5.47 -11.89 4.78
C VAL A 41 5.82 -11.20 6.10
N ILE A 42 7.10 -11.19 6.48
CA ILE A 42 7.57 -10.53 7.71
C ILE A 42 7.31 -9.04 7.67
N GLY A 43 7.44 -8.38 6.51
CA GLY A 43 7.17 -6.96 6.37
C GLY A 43 5.69 -6.57 6.50
N GLN A 44 4.75 -7.45 6.15
CA GLN A 44 3.31 -7.18 6.22
C GLN A 44 2.72 -7.45 7.63
N ILE A 45 3.28 -8.37 8.41
CA ILE A 45 2.83 -8.68 9.79
C ILE A 45 2.79 -7.44 10.70
N PRO A 46 3.86 -6.65 10.88
CA PRO A 46 3.81 -5.46 11.71
C PRO A 46 2.87 -4.39 11.13
N ARG A 47 2.69 -4.33 9.79
CA ARG A 47 1.77 -3.40 9.13
C ARG A 47 0.30 -3.75 9.41
N LEU A 48 -0.02 -5.03 9.60
CA LEU A 48 -1.34 -5.49 10.04
C LEU A 48 -1.55 -5.33 11.55
N VAL A 49 -0.53 -5.66 12.36
CA VAL A 49 -0.62 -5.60 13.84
C VAL A 49 -0.62 -4.16 14.35
N VAL A 50 0.29 -3.32 13.85
CA VAL A 50 0.44 -1.92 14.28
C VAL A 50 -0.54 -1.01 13.52
N GLY A 51 -0.74 -1.26 12.22
CA GLY A 51 -1.71 -0.52 11.41
C GLY A 51 -3.17 -0.89 11.69
N GLY A 52 -3.46 -2.09 12.21
CA GLY A 52 -4.81 -2.52 12.57
C GLY A 52 -5.26 -2.14 13.98
N VAL A 53 -4.33 -1.97 14.94
CA VAL A 53 -4.68 -1.76 16.36
C VAL A 53 -4.44 -0.33 16.85
N LYS A 54 -3.48 0.45 16.30
CA LYS A 54 -3.19 1.81 16.83
C LYS A 54 -2.72 2.91 15.85
N SER A 55 -2.24 2.63 14.62
CA SER A 55 -1.21 3.54 14.04
C SER A 55 -1.43 4.13 12.65
N PHE A 56 -2.68 4.37 12.21
CA PHE A 56 -2.96 5.38 11.16
C PHE A 56 -3.67 6.64 11.69
N VAL A 57 -3.49 6.91 12.99
CA VAL A 57 -3.98 8.12 13.64
C VAL A 57 -3.03 9.27 13.33
N GLY A 58 -3.30 10.00 12.23
CA GLY A 58 -2.85 11.38 12.07
C GLY A 58 -2.31 11.74 10.69
N LYS A 59 -1.35 10.97 10.14
CA LYS A 59 -0.76 11.27 8.83
C LYS A 59 -0.43 10.00 8.08
N ILE A 60 -1.29 9.68 7.11
CA ILE A 60 -1.00 8.63 6.14
C ILE A 60 0.08 9.18 5.21
N PRO A 61 1.22 8.48 5.01
CA PRO A 61 2.22 8.92 4.06
C PRO A 61 1.67 8.73 2.64
N VAL A 62 1.16 9.83 2.09
CA VAL A 62 0.67 9.90 0.72
C VAL A 62 1.75 9.37 -0.24
N GLY A 63 1.34 8.53 -1.18
CA GLY A 63 2.23 7.91 -2.16
C GLY A 63 3.06 6.71 -1.67
N ASN A 64 2.99 6.29 -0.41
CA ASN A 64 3.75 5.12 0.05
C ASN A 64 3.21 3.80 -0.56
N PRO A 65 4.06 3.01 -1.24
CA PRO A 65 3.62 1.78 -1.90
C PRO A 65 3.44 0.56 -0.96
N GLY A 66 3.75 0.67 0.34
CA GLY A 66 3.44 -0.37 1.33
C GLY A 66 4.31 -1.65 1.31
N GLY A 67 5.30 -1.74 0.42
CA GLY A 67 6.19 -2.90 0.33
C GLY A 67 7.19 -3.01 1.50
N ALA A 68 7.68 -4.21 1.81
CA ALA A 68 8.63 -4.44 2.91
C ALA A 68 9.98 -3.71 2.73
N ASN A 69 10.30 -3.30 1.50
CA ASN A 69 11.54 -2.60 1.13
C ASN A 69 11.50 -1.09 1.34
N VAL A 70 10.36 -0.50 1.73
CA VAL A 70 10.22 0.94 1.95
C VAL A 70 9.84 1.24 3.41
N PRO A 71 10.30 2.37 3.98
CA PRO A 71 9.90 2.77 5.32
C PRO A 71 8.38 3.01 5.40
N PRO A 72 7.69 2.63 6.48
CA PRO A 72 6.24 2.67 6.57
C PRO A 72 5.64 4.08 6.68
N LEU A 73 6.40 5.08 7.14
CA LEU A 73 5.95 6.47 7.30
C LEU A 73 6.52 7.44 6.25
N LYS A 74 7.23 6.93 5.24
CA LYS A 74 7.84 7.77 4.21
C LYS A 74 6.81 8.10 3.13
N ALA A 75 6.49 9.38 2.94
CA ALA A 75 5.70 9.82 1.80
C ALA A 75 6.52 9.74 0.50
N PHE A 76 5.84 9.52 -0.62
CA PHE A 76 6.44 9.50 -1.95
C PHE A 76 5.56 10.31 -2.92
N PRO A 77 6.12 10.84 -4.01
CA PRO A 77 5.31 11.48 -5.04
C PRO A 77 4.34 10.45 -5.64
N ILE A 78 3.07 10.85 -5.80
CA ILE A 78 2.09 10.05 -6.54
C ILE A 78 2.41 10.16 -8.04
N ASP A 79 2.42 9.03 -8.73
CA ASP A 79 2.62 8.95 -10.17
C ASP A 79 1.57 9.79 -10.94
N SER A 80 1.97 10.46 -12.01
CA SER A 80 1.11 11.36 -12.79
C SER A 80 -0.12 10.65 -13.38
N GLU A 81 -0.02 9.35 -13.70
CA GLU A 81 -1.15 8.53 -14.12
C GLU A 81 -2.21 8.48 -13.02
N LEU A 82 -1.79 8.26 -11.78
CA LEU A 82 -2.69 8.14 -10.63
C LEU A 82 -3.28 9.51 -10.23
N GLN A 83 -2.48 10.58 -10.32
CA GLN A 83 -2.99 11.95 -10.16
C GLN A 83 -4.10 12.26 -11.17
N SER A 84 -3.95 11.82 -12.42
CA SER A 84 -4.98 12.03 -13.45
C SER A 84 -6.28 11.28 -13.13
N ILE A 85 -6.18 10.08 -12.55
CA ILE A 85 -7.34 9.29 -12.10
C ILE A 85 -8.03 9.99 -10.93
N PHE A 86 -7.26 10.46 -9.95
CA PHE A 86 -7.80 11.21 -8.81
C PHE A 86 -8.50 12.50 -9.24
N ALA A 87 -7.89 13.27 -10.15
CA ALA A 87 -8.49 14.49 -10.71
C ALA A 87 -9.81 14.20 -11.44
N LYS A 88 -9.85 13.15 -12.26
CA LYS A 88 -11.09 12.70 -12.93
C LYS A 88 -12.17 12.24 -11.95
N ALA A 89 -11.77 11.68 -10.82
CA ALA A 89 -12.68 11.26 -9.75
C ALA A 89 -13.09 12.40 -8.80
N GLY A 90 -12.61 13.63 -9.01
CA GLY A 90 -12.88 14.78 -8.13
C GLY A 90 -12.18 14.70 -6.76
N ILE A 91 -11.13 13.88 -6.63
CA ILE A 91 -10.37 13.68 -5.40
C ILE A 91 -9.13 14.58 -5.44
N ASN A 92 -9.03 15.53 -4.50
CA ASN A 92 -7.83 16.34 -4.31
C ASN A 92 -6.86 15.63 -3.35
N VAL A 93 -5.75 15.12 -3.90
CA VAL A 93 -4.61 14.60 -3.16
C VAL A 93 -3.59 15.73 -2.98
N HIS A 94 -3.67 16.43 -1.84
CA HIS A 94 -2.68 17.42 -1.38
C HIS A 94 -1.74 16.81 -0.32
#